data_AF-A0A2U3KZ05-F1
#
_entry.id   AF-A0A2U3KZ05-F1
#
_cell.length_a   1.000
_cell.length_b   1.000
_cell.length_c   1.000
_cell.angle_alpha   90.00
_cell.angle_beta   90.00
_cell.angle_gamma   90.00
#
_symmetry.space_group_name_H-M   'P 1'
#
loop_
_entity.id
_entity.type
_entity.pdbx_description
1 polymer ?
#
loop_
_entity_poly.entity_id
_entity_poly.type
_entity_poly.pdbx_seq_one_letter_code
_entity_poly.pdbx_strand_id
1 'polypeptide(L)'
;MQTLLTEPITNAERLLKGVGAAELNAGGRAVCNQINPVLSKYPFKNVPIEATLPEIDAAFKPNDGAIWQFVNSKLVPKYLSKQGARYTAVGGGTVAIQPVFLNWINRAAAFSDAAFAGGSPDPHFNYTVTPIVTPDMDKVTLAIDGQNGVFTATTPKNYTWPGSPSGVTLTVTYKGGFQAQITTIPGLWSVFHFVGDASRRNGSTIDWDSTAGARQTVQKNPATGQPITIRFNIGANPPIFTPWYFTFTCVSEVAR
;
A
#
# COMPACT_ATOMS: atom_id res chain seq x y z
N MET A 1 -60.56 11.06 7.30
CA MET A 1 -60.08 10.02 8.23
C MET A 1 -58.97 9.16 7.60
N GLN A 2 -57.97 9.75 6.93
CA GLN A 2 -56.92 8.98 6.23
C GLN A 2 -55.50 9.24 6.77
N THR A 3 -55.36 10.20 7.69
CA THR A 3 -54.07 10.58 8.32
C THR A 3 -53.78 9.84 9.64
N LEU A 4 -54.81 9.35 10.34
CA LEU A 4 -54.67 8.71 11.67
C LEU A 4 -54.13 7.27 11.64
N LEU A 5 -54.09 6.61 10.47
CA LEU A 5 -53.61 5.22 10.34
C LEU A 5 -52.25 5.11 9.62
N THR A 6 -51.78 6.18 8.96
CA THR A 6 -50.50 6.19 8.23
C THR A 6 -49.32 6.66 9.09
N GLU A 7 -49.56 7.52 10.09
CA GLU A 7 -48.51 8.01 11.00
C GLU A 7 -47.87 6.93 11.87
N PRO A 8 -48.59 5.94 12.43
CA PRO A 8 -47.95 4.88 13.22
C PRO A 8 -47.05 3.97 12.37
N ILE A 9 -47.47 3.68 11.14
CA ILE A 9 -46.75 2.78 10.22
C ILE A 9 -45.47 3.46 9.70
N THR A 10 -45.56 4.72 9.25
CA THR A 10 -44.39 5.50 8.83
C THR A 10 -43.38 5.71 9.95
N ASN A 11 -43.83 5.87 11.21
CA ASN A 11 -42.94 5.93 12.37
C ASN A 11 -42.27 4.58 12.68
N ALA A 12 -43.00 3.47 12.60
CA ALA A 12 -42.43 2.13 12.78
C ALA A 12 -41.38 1.80 11.71
N GLU A 13 -41.65 2.11 10.43
CA GLU A 13 -40.69 1.92 9.34
C GLU A 13 -39.43 2.77 9.52
N ARG A 14 -39.57 4.03 9.96
CA ARG A 14 -38.44 4.92 10.26
C ARG A 14 -37.61 4.43 11.45
N LEU A 15 -38.26 3.86 12.47
CA LEU A 15 -37.58 3.27 13.62
C LEU A 15 -36.80 2.02 13.21
N LEU A 16 -37.41 1.12 12.43
CA LEU A 16 -36.76 -0.09 11.90
C LEU A 16 -35.58 0.24 10.97
N LYS A 17 -35.70 1.31 10.16
CA LYS A 17 -34.60 1.90 9.37
C LYS A 17 -33.40 2.29 10.25
N GLY A 18 -33.68 3.04 11.33
CA GLY A 18 -32.65 3.51 12.25
C GLY A 18 -31.92 2.38 12.97
N VAL A 19 -32.61 1.29 13.33
CA VAL A 19 -32.01 0.13 14.00
C VAL A 19 -30.99 -0.58 13.10
N GLY A 20 -31.32 -0.79 11.82
CA GLY A 20 -30.40 -1.43 10.86
C GLY A 20 -29.16 -0.58 10.56
N ALA A 21 -29.33 0.72 10.33
CA ALA A 21 -28.21 1.63 10.09
C ALA A 21 -27.30 1.77 11.33
N ALA A 22 -27.90 1.83 12.53
CA ALA A 22 -27.15 1.93 13.78
C ALA A 22 -26.28 0.68 14.05
N GLU A 23 -26.79 -0.53 13.78
CA GLU A 23 -26.00 -1.77 13.88
C GLU A 23 -24.83 -1.75 12.91
N LEU A 24 -25.05 -1.37 11.64
CA LEU A 24 -23.98 -1.29 10.65
C LEU A 24 -22.91 -0.26 11.04
N ASN A 25 -23.30 0.93 11.52
CA ASN A 25 -22.35 1.95 11.95
C ASN A 25 -21.61 1.54 13.23
N ALA A 26 -22.24 0.77 14.13
CA ALA A 26 -21.56 0.19 15.28
C ALA A 26 -20.50 -0.83 14.84
N GLY A 27 -20.82 -1.69 13.87
CA GLY A 27 -19.86 -2.61 13.25
C GLY A 27 -18.70 -1.88 12.56
N GLY A 28 -19.01 -0.82 11.80
CA GLY A 28 -17.99 0.03 11.17
C GLY A 28 -17.03 0.66 12.19
N ARG A 29 -17.56 1.19 13.31
CA ARG A 29 -16.74 1.69 14.42
C ARG A 29 -15.86 0.60 15.04
N ALA A 30 -16.39 -0.61 15.24
CA ALA A 30 -15.61 -1.73 15.78
C ALA A 30 -14.44 -2.11 14.85
N VAL A 31 -14.68 -2.22 13.54
CA VAL A 31 -13.63 -2.47 12.55
C VAL A 31 -12.59 -1.35 12.58
N CYS A 32 -13.01 -0.09 12.58
CA CYS A 32 -12.07 1.03 12.65
C CYS A 32 -11.21 1.00 13.91
N ASN A 33 -11.78 0.69 15.07
CA ASN A 33 -11.01 0.54 16.31
C ASN A 33 -9.94 -0.55 16.20
N GLN A 34 -10.24 -1.65 15.50
CA GLN A 34 -9.30 -2.75 15.31
C GLN A 34 -8.16 -2.42 14.32
N ILE A 35 -8.47 -1.71 13.22
CA ILE A 35 -7.47 -1.48 12.16
C ILE A 35 -6.74 -0.13 12.28
N ASN A 36 -7.29 0.86 12.98
CA ASN A 36 -6.63 2.16 13.14
C ASN A 36 -5.20 2.08 13.71
N PRO A 37 -4.87 1.15 14.65
CA PRO A 37 -3.49 0.94 15.07
C PRO A 37 -2.52 0.63 13.92
N VAL A 38 -2.86 -0.31 13.02
CA VAL A 38 -2.01 -0.59 11.85
C VAL A 38 -2.00 0.56 10.85
N LEU A 39 -3.15 1.21 10.62
CA LEU A 39 -3.24 2.39 9.74
C LEU A 39 -2.50 3.62 10.29
N SER A 40 -2.05 3.59 11.55
CA SER A 40 -1.25 4.66 12.15
C SER A 40 0.26 4.52 11.89
N LYS A 41 0.70 3.40 11.32
CA LYS A 41 2.10 3.03 11.07
C LYS A 41 2.50 3.22 9.60
N TYR A 42 3.79 3.19 9.30
CA TYR A 42 4.29 3.05 7.94
C TYR A 42 3.85 1.71 7.33
N PRO A 43 3.42 1.64 6.06
CA PRO A 43 3.41 2.71 5.04
C PRO A 43 2.11 3.53 5.01
N PHE A 44 1.12 3.22 5.86
CA PHE A 44 -0.19 3.88 5.86
C PHE A 44 -0.10 5.35 6.29
N LYS A 45 0.86 5.66 7.17
CA LYS A 45 1.30 7.01 7.52
C LYS A 45 2.82 7.12 7.41
N ASN A 46 3.30 8.31 7.06
CA ASN A 46 4.72 8.61 7.04
C ASN A 46 5.24 8.85 8.46
N VAL A 47 5.48 7.77 9.21
CA VAL A 47 6.01 7.77 10.58
C VAL A 47 7.08 6.70 10.73
N PRO A 48 8.01 6.80 11.71
CA PRO A 48 9.09 5.82 11.87
C PRO A 48 8.65 4.41 12.31
N ILE A 49 7.46 4.28 12.91
CA ILE A 49 6.95 2.99 13.38
C ILE A 49 6.35 2.25 12.19
N GLU A 50 6.88 1.07 11.89
CA GLU A 50 6.48 0.26 10.75
C GLU A 50 5.42 -0.80 11.10
N ALA A 51 4.48 -1.03 10.19
CA ALA A 51 3.53 -2.13 10.28
C ALA A 51 4.23 -3.47 10.02
N THR A 52 3.89 -4.48 10.80
CA THR A 52 4.38 -5.85 10.55
C THR A 52 3.46 -6.59 9.57
N LEU A 53 3.96 -7.66 8.92
CA LEU A 53 3.12 -8.50 8.04
C LEU A 53 1.87 -9.05 8.78
N PRO A 54 1.96 -9.56 10.02
CA PRO A 54 0.78 -10.00 10.76
C PRO A 54 -0.25 -8.89 11.02
N GLU A 55 0.18 -7.64 11.18
CA GLU A 55 -0.73 -6.51 11.34
C GLU A 55 -1.45 -6.17 10.03
N ILE A 56 -0.78 -6.31 8.89
CA ILE A 56 -1.40 -6.18 7.57
C ILE A 56 -2.44 -7.29 7.39
N ASP A 57 -2.08 -8.53 7.73
CA ASP A 57 -2.97 -9.69 7.63
C ASP A 57 -4.22 -9.51 8.47
N ALA A 58 -4.06 -9.13 9.74
CA ALA A 58 -5.16 -8.92 10.67
C ALA A 58 -6.19 -7.89 10.17
N ALA A 59 -5.77 -6.94 9.33
CA ALA A 59 -6.66 -5.94 8.74
C ALA A 59 -7.20 -6.35 7.36
N PHE A 60 -6.33 -6.79 6.45
CA PHE A 60 -6.59 -6.87 5.01
C PHE A 60 -6.62 -8.28 4.42
N LYS A 61 -6.24 -9.32 5.16
CA LYS A 61 -6.20 -10.69 4.61
C LYS A 61 -7.58 -11.12 4.12
N PRO A 62 -7.75 -11.58 2.87
CA PRO A 62 -9.04 -12.02 2.36
C PRO A 62 -9.72 -13.02 3.30
N ASN A 63 -11.02 -12.84 3.53
CA ASN A 63 -11.87 -13.62 4.45
C ASN A 63 -11.55 -13.47 5.95
N ASP A 64 -10.28 -13.49 6.33
CA ASP A 64 -9.87 -13.58 7.74
C ASP A 64 -9.58 -12.22 8.39
N GLY A 65 -9.21 -11.22 7.60
CA GLY A 65 -8.94 -9.86 8.08
C GLY A 65 -10.21 -9.17 8.59
N ALA A 66 -10.03 -8.29 9.57
CA ALA A 66 -11.12 -7.57 10.25
C ALA A 66 -12.11 -6.89 9.29
N ILE A 67 -11.59 -6.29 8.21
CA ILE A 67 -12.41 -5.63 7.19
C ILE A 67 -13.33 -6.67 6.52
N TRP A 68 -12.77 -7.81 6.11
CA TRP A 68 -13.49 -8.82 5.34
C TRP A 68 -14.44 -9.65 6.18
N GLN A 69 -14.09 -9.95 7.43
CA GLN A 69 -15.00 -10.59 8.37
C GLN A 69 -16.28 -9.76 8.54
N PHE A 70 -16.15 -8.44 8.71
CA PHE A 70 -17.31 -7.55 8.80
C PHE A 70 -18.08 -7.46 7.48
N VAL A 71 -17.40 -7.19 6.37
CA VAL A 71 -18.03 -7.05 5.04
C VAL A 71 -18.80 -8.32 4.66
N ASN A 72 -18.17 -9.48 4.79
CA ASN A 72 -18.75 -10.75 4.34
C ASN A 72 -19.88 -11.23 5.26
N SER A 73 -19.82 -10.95 6.57
CA SER A 73 -20.86 -11.40 7.51
C SER A 73 -22.03 -10.42 7.63
N LYS A 74 -21.79 -9.11 7.52
CA LYS A 74 -22.81 -8.07 7.78
C LYS A 74 -23.33 -7.39 6.51
N LEU A 75 -22.49 -7.25 5.48
CA LEU A 75 -22.82 -6.43 4.31
C LEU A 75 -23.19 -7.23 3.07
N VAL A 76 -22.37 -8.20 2.68
CA VAL A 76 -22.63 -9.05 1.50
C VAL A 76 -23.98 -9.76 1.53
N PRO A 77 -24.48 -10.28 2.67
CA PRO A 77 -25.75 -11.02 2.66
C PRO A 77 -26.98 -10.19 2.26
N LYS A 78 -26.94 -8.87 2.42
CA LYS A 78 -28.14 -8.02 2.27
C LYS A 78 -27.91 -6.68 1.57
N TYR A 79 -26.72 -6.09 1.71
CA TYR A 79 -26.48 -4.69 1.37
C TYR A 79 -25.46 -4.50 0.24
N LEU A 80 -24.58 -5.48 0.00
CA LEU A 80 -23.56 -5.41 -1.03
C LEU A 80 -23.60 -6.63 -1.95
N SER A 81 -23.38 -6.40 -3.24
CA SER A 81 -23.09 -7.44 -4.22
C SER A 81 -21.69 -7.23 -4.79
N LYS A 82 -20.92 -8.32 -4.94
CA LYS A 82 -19.61 -8.29 -5.57
C LYS A 82 -19.77 -8.50 -7.08
N GLN A 83 -19.40 -7.48 -7.86
CA GLN A 83 -19.40 -7.48 -9.31
C GLN A 83 -17.94 -7.42 -9.79
N GLY A 84 -17.41 -8.56 -10.22
CA GLY A 84 -15.98 -8.70 -10.51
C GLY A 84 -15.12 -8.39 -9.27
N ALA A 85 -14.22 -7.41 -9.39
CA ALA A 85 -13.35 -6.97 -8.29
C ALA A 85 -13.97 -5.90 -7.37
N ARG A 86 -15.23 -5.46 -7.64
CA ARG A 86 -15.82 -4.32 -6.94
C ARG A 86 -17.10 -4.68 -6.20
N TYR A 87 -17.31 -4.04 -5.06
CA TYR A 87 -18.57 -4.07 -4.32
C TYR A 87 -19.49 -2.95 -4.80
N THR A 88 -20.77 -3.28 -4.94
CA THR A 88 -21.85 -2.36 -5.28
C THR A 88 -22.97 -2.48 -4.25
N ALA A 89 -23.65 -1.37 -3.95
CA ALA A 89 -24.79 -1.41 -3.04
C ALA A 89 -25.99 -2.10 -3.71
N VAL A 90 -26.65 -2.98 -2.97
CA VAL A 90 -27.94 -3.57 -3.36
C VAL A 90 -29.02 -2.52 -3.08
N GLY A 91 -29.76 -2.13 -4.11
CA GLY A 91 -30.86 -1.16 -4.01
C GLY A 91 -32.15 -1.76 -3.45
N GLY A 92 -33.14 -0.90 -3.18
CA GLY A 92 -34.51 -1.32 -2.80
C GLY A 92 -34.71 -1.63 -1.31
N GLY A 93 -33.65 -1.56 -0.50
CA GLY A 93 -33.72 -1.72 0.95
C GLY A 93 -34.06 -0.43 1.70
N THR A 94 -34.35 -0.58 2.99
CA THR A 94 -34.65 0.53 3.91
C THR A 94 -33.38 1.24 4.42
N VAL A 95 -32.23 0.59 4.35
CA VAL A 95 -30.91 1.07 4.77
C VAL A 95 -30.06 1.39 3.53
N ALA A 96 -29.45 2.58 3.48
CA ALA A 96 -28.62 2.99 2.35
C ALA A 96 -27.14 3.04 2.73
N ILE A 97 -26.30 2.25 2.05
CA ILE A 97 -24.84 2.29 2.24
C ILE A 97 -24.28 3.62 1.78
N GLN A 98 -23.41 4.23 2.60
CA GLN A 98 -22.81 5.50 2.28
C GLN A 98 -21.79 5.37 1.12
N PRO A 99 -21.81 6.26 0.12
CA PRO A 99 -20.86 6.21 -0.99
C PRO A 99 -19.39 6.29 -0.55
N VAL A 100 -19.08 7.05 0.51
CA VAL A 100 -17.73 7.17 1.06
C VAL A 100 -17.24 5.83 1.65
N PHE A 101 -18.11 5.11 2.35
CA PHE A 101 -17.81 3.78 2.86
C PHE A 101 -17.61 2.77 1.72
N LEU A 102 -18.49 2.83 0.71
CA LEU A 102 -18.38 1.94 -0.46
C LEU A 102 -17.08 2.17 -1.24
N ASN A 103 -16.63 3.42 -1.39
CA ASN A 103 -15.35 3.75 -2.00
C ASN A 103 -14.20 3.17 -1.16
N TRP A 104 -14.23 3.40 0.15
CA TRP A 104 -13.22 2.87 1.08
C TRP A 104 -13.10 1.34 1.02
N ILE A 105 -14.21 0.59 1.04
CA ILE A 105 -14.19 -0.87 0.88
C ILE A 105 -13.66 -1.29 -0.49
N ASN A 106 -14.02 -0.61 -1.58
CA ASN A 106 -13.50 -0.94 -2.91
C ASN A 106 -11.99 -0.70 -3.01
N ARG A 107 -11.47 0.32 -2.33
CA ARG A 107 -10.04 0.56 -2.24
C ARG A 107 -9.33 -0.50 -1.40
N ALA A 108 -9.93 -0.92 -0.29
CA ALA A 108 -9.43 -2.03 0.51
C ALA A 108 -9.45 -3.34 -0.30
N ALA A 109 -10.50 -3.59 -1.09
CA ALA A 109 -10.60 -4.74 -1.99
C ALA A 109 -9.45 -4.77 -2.99
N ALA A 110 -9.22 -3.65 -3.69
CA ALA A 110 -8.13 -3.55 -4.66
C ALA A 110 -6.75 -3.77 -4.03
N PHE A 111 -6.54 -3.29 -2.80
CA PHE A 111 -5.31 -3.57 -2.06
C PHE A 111 -5.18 -5.05 -1.67
N SER A 112 -6.22 -5.65 -1.11
CA SER A 112 -6.22 -7.07 -0.73
C SER A 112 -6.03 -7.99 -1.94
N ASP A 113 -6.71 -7.72 -3.06
CA ASP A 113 -6.57 -8.49 -4.29
C ASP A 113 -5.14 -8.40 -4.85
N ALA A 114 -4.49 -7.25 -4.72
CA ALA A 114 -3.11 -7.05 -5.17
C ALA A 114 -2.08 -7.67 -4.21
N ALA A 115 -2.22 -7.47 -2.90
CA ALA A 115 -1.28 -7.95 -1.90
C ALA A 115 -1.36 -9.48 -1.74
N PHE A 116 -2.56 -10.06 -1.88
CA PHE A 116 -2.78 -11.50 -1.73
C PHE A 116 -3.08 -12.18 -3.09
N ALA A 117 -2.50 -11.62 -4.16
CA ALA A 117 -2.69 -12.11 -5.52
C ALA A 117 -2.37 -13.62 -5.64
N GLY A 118 -3.11 -14.33 -6.49
CA GLY A 118 -2.93 -15.77 -6.67
C GLY A 118 -3.27 -16.63 -5.44
N GLY A 119 -3.93 -16.06 -4.41
CA GLY A 119 -4.29 -16.80 -3.20
C GLY A 119 -3.11 -16.99 -2.23
N SER A 120 -2.07 -16.15 -2.34
CA SER A 120 -0.93 -16.19 -1.42
C SER A 120 -1.40 -16.06 0.04
N PRO A 121 -0.86 -16.88 0.96
CA PRO A 121 -1.19 -16.77 2.39
C PRO A 121 -0.67 -15.48 3.02
N ASP A 122 0.38 -14.91 2.44
CA ASP A 122 1.11 -13.73 2.91
C ASP A 122 1.06 -12.59 1.87
N PRO A 123 1.06 -11.32 2.31
CA PRO A 123 1.00 -10.19 1.41
C PRO A 123 2.32 -10.03 0.66
N HIS A 124 2.24 -9.81 -0.64
CA HIS A 124 3.40 -9.64 -1.51
C HIS A 124 3.10 -8.68 -2.66
N PHE A 125 4.14 -8.06 -3.19
CA PHE A 125 4.08 -7.21 -4.38
C PHE A 125 5.25 -7.49 -5.30
N ASN A 126 4.95 -7.65 -6.58
CA ASN A 126 5.94 -7.75 -7.64
C ASN A 126 6.17 -6.38 -8.29
N TYR A 127 7.43 -6.05 -8.54
CA TYR A 127 7.82 -4.79 -9.16
C TYR A 127 9.11 -4.96 -9.96
N THR A 128 9.43 -3.97 -10.78
CA THR A 128 10.62 -3.93 -11.60
C THR A 128 11.49 -2.73 -11.24
N VAL A 129 12.79 -2.93 -11.26
CA VAL A 129 13.78 -1.86 -11.09
C VAL A 129 14.73 -1.89 -12.27
N THR A 130 14.92 -0.72 -12.88
CA THR A 130 15.83 -0.51 -14.01
C THR A 130 16.78 0.64 -13.66
N PRO A 131 18.01 0.35 -13.21
CA PRO A 131 19.03 1.39 -13.07
C PRO A 131 19.48 1.89 -14.44
N ILE A 132 19.70 3.19 -14.56
CA ILE A 132 20.36 3.79 -15.72
C ILE A 132 21.87 3.65 -15.53
N VAL A 133 22.47 2.75 -16.31
CA VAL A 133 23.92 2.51 -16.28
C VAL A 133 24.59 3.43 -17.31
N THR A 134 25.41 4.37 -16.86
CA THR A 134 26.13 5.34 -17.72
C THR A 134 27.46 4.77 -18.23
N PRO A 135 28.04 5.32 -19.32
CA PRO A 135 29.26 4.76 -19.92
C PRO A 135 30.50 4.71 -19.03
N ASP A 136 30.55 5.49 -17.95
CA ASP A 136 31.63 5.52 -16.96
C ASP A 136 31.44 4.48 -15.84
N MET A 137 30.24 3.90 -15.71
CA MET A 137 29.96 2.81 -14.78
C MET A 137 30.40 1.46 -15.37
N ASP A 138 30.98 0.61 -14.52
CA ASP A 138 31.23 -0.81 -14.81
C ASP A 138 29.98 -1.64 -14.46
N LYS A 139 29.44 -1.44 -13.25
CA LYS A 139 28.19 -2.07 -12.82
C LYS A 139 27.50 -1.31 -11.69
N VAL A 140 26.18 -1.45 -11.64
CA VAL A 140 25.36 -1.15 -10.46
C VAL A 140 24.95 -2.48 -9.81
N THR A 141 25.16 -2.61 -8.50
CA THR A 141 24.68 -3.74 -7.70
C THR A 141 23.58 -3.25 -6.77
N LEU A 142 22.37 -3.81 -6.92
CA LEU A 142 21.21 -3.49 -6.11
C LEU A 142 20.62 -4.79 -5.54
N ALA A 143 20.89 -5.04 -4.26
CA ALA A 143 20.26 -6.11 -3.50
C ALA A 143 19.02 -5.56 -2.81
N ILE A 144 17.87 -6.19 -3.02
CA ILE A 144 16.61 -5.84 -2.35
C ILE A 144 15.99 -7.12 -1.80
N ASP A 145 15.74 -7.16 -0.50
CA ASP A 145 15.09 -8.26 0.19
C ASP A 145 15.71 -9.64 -0.16
N GLY A 146 17.05 -9.71 -0.11
CA GLY A 146 17.83 -10.90 -0.44
C GLY A 146 18.01 -11.19 -1.93
N GLN A 147 17.32 -10.47 -2.82
CA GLN A 147 17.38 -10.67 -4.27
C GLN A 147 18.49 -9.80 -4.89
N ASN A 148 19.60 -10.39 -5.30
CA ASN A 148 20.76 -9.67 -5.84
C ASN A 148 20.58 -9.27 -7.32
N GLY A 149 20.60 -7.98 -7.64
CA GLY A 149 20.64 -7.46 -9.02
C GLY A 149 22.02 -6.92 -9.36
N VAL A 150 22.59 -7.33 -10.49
CA VAL A 150 23.86 -6.82 -11.01
C VAL A 150 23.61 -6.34 -12.44
N PHE A 151 23.86 -5.05 -12.69
CA PHE A 151 23.49 -4.37 -13.92
C PHE A 151 24.75 -3.78 -14.56
N THR A 152 25.18 -4.36 -15.68
CA THR A 152 26.25 -3.84 -16.56
C THR A 152 25.68 -3.06 -17.75
N ALA A 153 24.35 -3.03 -17.89
CA ALA A 153 23.60 -2.28 -18.87
C ALA A 153 22.26 -1.81 -18.27
N THR A 154 21.58 -0.87 -18.92
CA THR A 154 20.27 -0.38 -18.50
C THR A 154 19.19 -1.41 -18.84
N THR A 155 19.03 -2.43 -17.98
CA THR A 155 18.06 -3.52 -18.13
C THR A 155 17.16 -3.65 -16.91
N PRO A 156 15.88 -4.01 -17.08
CA PRO A 156 14.97 -4.22 -15.96
C PRO A 156 15.27 -5.53 -15.25
N LYS A 157 15.04 -5.55 -13.93
CA LYS A 157 14.95 -6.78 -13.13
C LYS A 157 13.67 -6.80 -12.31
N ASN A 158 13.03 -7.96 -12.24
CA ASN A 158 11.89 -8.20 -11.35
C ASN A 158 12.36 -8.48 -9.92
N TYR A 159 11.63 -7.93 -8.96
CA TYR A 159 11.79 -8.13 -7.53
C TYR A 159 10.42 -8.41 -6.89
N THR A 160 10.44 -9.11 -5.77
CA THR A 160 9.26 -9.38 -4.95
C THR A 160 9.48 -8.87 -3.54
N TRP A 161 8.54 -8.10 -3.02
CA TRP A 161 8.46 -7.74 -1.61
C TRP A 161 7.34 -8.57 -0.95
N PRO A 162 7.47 -8.99 0.31
CA PRO A 162 8.68 -8.99 1.10
C PRO A 162 9.63 -10.12 0.65
N GLY A 163 10.87 -10.10 1.14
CA GLY A 163 11.83 -11.17 0.97
C GLY A 163 12.81 -11.24 2.14
N SER A 164 13.78 -12.16 2.05
CA SER A 164 14.69 -12.48 3.15
C SER A 164 16.14 -12.63 2.66
N PRO A 165 17.12 -12.01 3.36
CA PRO A 165 16.95 -11.04 4.45
C PRO A 165 16.33 -9.74 3.94
N SER A 166 15.46 -9.10 4.74
CA SER A 166 14.83 -7.83 4.35
C SER A 166 15.82 -6.67 4.39
N GLY A 167 15.79 -5.81 3.37
CA GLY A 167 16.70 -4.69 3.27
C GLY A 167 17.07 -4.31 1.83
N VAL A 168 17.59 -3.10 1.66
CA VAL A 168 18.17 -2.61 0.41
C VAL A 168 19.65 -2.34 0.61
N THR A 169 20.49 -2.75 -0.34
CA THR A 169 21.88 -2.29 -0.45
C THR A 169 22.16 -1.89 -1.89
N LEU A 170 22.65 -0.66 -2.07
CA LEU A 170 23.02 -0.09 -3.37
C LEU A 170 24.50 0.22 -3.40
N THR A 171 25.20 -0.38 -4.37
CA THR A 171 26.61 -0.16 -4.65
C THR A 171 26.78 0.15 -6.13
N VAL A 172 27.68 1.07 -6.47
CA VAL A 172 28.12 1.32 -7.84
C VAL A 172 29.62 1.07 -7.96
N THR A 173 30.03 0.45 -9.06
CA THR A 173 31.43 0.30 -9.45
C THR A 173 31.62 1.05 -10.77
N TYR A 174 32.61 1.94 -10.80
CA TYR A 174 33.01 2.70 -11.97
C TYR A 174 34.14 2.01 -12.72
N LYS A 175 34.27 2.31 -14.02
CA LYS A 175 35.44 1.93 -14.80
C LYS A 175 36.70 2.51 -14.15
N GLY A 176 37.75 1.69 -14.09
CA GLY A 176 38.96 2.01 -13.30
C GLY A 176 38.93 1.47 -11.86
N GLY A 177 37.86 0.77 -11.46
CA GLY A 177 37.84 -0.05 -10.25
C GLY A 177 37.37 0.68 -8.97
N PHE A 178 37.06 1.96 -9.04
CA PHE A 178 36.47 2.68 -7.92
C PHE A 178 35.07 2.14 -7.61
N GLN A 179 34.83 1.78 -6.34
CA GLN A 179 33.54 1.28 -5.87
C GLN A 179 33.02 2.14 -4.71
N ALA A 180 31.73 2.45 -4.74
CA ALA A 180 31.05 3.22 -3.72
C ALA A 180 29.76 2.51 -3.27
N GLN A 181 29.66 2.24 -1.97
CA GLN A 181 28.39 1.89 -1.34
C GLN A 181 27.59 3.16 -1.04
N ILE A 182 26.46 3.30 -1.71
CA ILE A 182 25.63 4.51 -1.71
C ILE A 182 24.71 4.51 -0.51
N THR A 183 23.95 3.44 -0.32
CA THR A 183 23.02 3.30 0.80
C THR A 183 22.85 1.85 1.23
N THR A 184 22.49 1.68 2.50
CA THR A 184 21.98 0.45 3.09
C THR A 184 20.78 0.82 3.94
N ILE A 185 19.62 0.24 3.63
CA ILE A 185 18.36 0.48 4.34
C ILE A 185 17.89 -0.88 4.88
N PRO A 186 17.92 -1.11 6.20
CA PRO A 186 17.44 -2.37 6.75
C PRO A 186 15.91 -2.40 6.82
N GLY A 187 15.35 -3.58 7.08
CA GLY A 187 13.97 -3.72 7.53
C GLY A 187 12.99 -4.11 6.43
N LEU A 188 11.77 -4.45 6.88
CA LEU A 188 10.70 -4.99 6.05
C LEU A 188 10.31 -4.01 4.95
N TRP A 189 10.22 -2.72 5.26
CA TRP A 189 9.75 -1.69 4.33
C TRP A 189 10.87 -0.97 3.57
N SER A 190 12.08 -1.51 3.61
CA SER A 190 13.30 -0.89 3.08
C SER A 190 13.18 -0.44 1.62
N VAL A 191 12.51 -1.20 0.74
CA VAL A 191 12.32 -0.79 -0.65
C VAL A 191 11.38 0.41 -0.81
N PHE A 192 10.39 0.54 0.07
CA PHE A 192 9.48 1.68 0.04
C PHE A 192 10.16 2.94 0.56
N HIS A 193 11.00 2.82 1.59
CA HIS A 193 11.92 3.91 1.99
C HIS A 193 12.92 4.23 0.89
N PHE A 194 13.48 3.22 0.23
CA PHE A 194 14.35 3.43 -0.93
C PHE A 194 13.64 4.21 -2.06
N VAL A 195 12.35 4.02 -2.30
CA VAL A 195 11.67 4.86 -3.31
C VAL A 195 11.22 6.22 -2.74
N GLY A 196 10.88 6.28 -1.45
CA GLY A 196 10.40 7.49 -0.77
C GLY A 196 11.50 8.51 -0.46
N ASP A 197 12.69 8.06 -0.13
CA ASP A 197 13.82 8.87 0.35
C ASP A 197 14.77 9.31 -0.77
N ALA A 198 14.45 8.98 -2.03
CA ALA A 198 15.22 9.38 -3.19
C ALA A 198 15.40 10.91 -3.25
N SER A 199 16.57 11.39 -3.64
CA SER A 199 16.87 12.83 -3.65
C SER A 199 16.04 13.60 -4.68
N ARG A 200 15.62 12.93 -5.76
CA ARG A 200 14.64 13.46 -6.72
C ARG A 200 13.66 12.38 -7.15
N ARG A 201 12.43 12.78 -7.44
CA ARG A 201 11.39 11.90 -7.96
C ARG A 201 10.55 12.59 -9.03
N ASN A 202 10.40 11.93 -10.17
CA ASN A 202 9.49 12.31 -11.25
C ASN A 202 8.72 11.06 -11.72
N GLY A 203 7.49 10.90 -11.23
CA GLY A 203 6.69 9.71 -11.51
C GLY A 203 7.35 8.42 -11.00
N SER A 204 7.67 7.52 -11.93
CA SER A 204 8.39 6.25 -11.70
C SER A 204 9.91 6.39 -11.73
N THR A 205 10.44 7.55 -12.13
CA THR A 205 11.87 7.80 -12.15
C THR A 205 12.32 8.42 -10.83
N ILE A 206 13.37 7.87 -10.24
CA ILE A 206 14.01 8.39 -9.03
C ILE A 206 15.51 8.56 -9.25
N ASP A 207 16.08 9.60 -8.66
CA ASP A 207 17.53 9.78 -8.58
C ASP A 207 17.97 9.50 -7.13
N TRP A 208 18.96 8.64 -6.98
CA TRP A 208 19.62 8.33 -5.70
C TRP A 208 21.05 8.84 -5.75
N ASP A 209 21.36 9.80 -4.90
CA ASP A 209 22.73 10.17 -4.57
C ASP A 209 23.06 9.73 -3.15
N SER A 210 24.27 9.98 -2.69
CA SER A 210 24.67 9.62 -1.32
C SER A 210 24.14 10.57 -0.24
N THR A 211 23.38 11.61 -0.60
CA THR A 211 22.66 12.47 0.36
C THR A 211 21.20 12.06 0.54
N ALA A 212 20.67 11.20 -0.34
CA ALA A 212 19.38 10.56 -0.17
C ALA A 212 19.37 9.63 1.06
N GLY A 213 18.20 9.48 1.70
CA GLY A 213 18.07 8.80 2.99
C GLY A 213 18.66 9.60 4.16
N ALA A 214 19.30 8.92 5.12
CA ALA A 214 19.80 9.52 6.36
C ALA A 214 21.25 10.07 6.28
N ARG A 215 21.90 9.98 5.11
CA ARG A 215 23.33 10.27 4.97
C ARG A 215 23.53 11.74 4.58
N GLN A 216 24.38 12.48 5.31
CA GLN A 216 24.55 13.92 5.09
C GLN A 216 25.75 14.31 4.22
N THR A 217 26.51 13.36 3.69
CA THR A 217 27.73 13.64 2.92
C THR A 217 27.59 13.20 1.46
N VAL A 218 27.88 14.14 0.54
CA VAL A 218 27.98 13.87 -0.90
C VAL A 218 29.26 13.08 -1.17
N GLN A 219 29.12 11.82 -1.57
CA GLN A 219 30.18 11.01 -2.14
C GLN A 219 30.41 11.49 -3.57
N LYS A 220 31.68 11.68 -3.89
CA LYS A 220 32.12 12.10 -5.21
C LYS A 220 32.95 10.99 -5.83
N ASN A 221 32.84 10.84 -7.15
CA ASN A 221 33.75 9.99 -7.89
C ASN A 221 35.16 10.62 -7.85
N PRO A 222 36.20 9.94 -7.34
CA PRO A 222 37.54 10.50 -7.22
C PRO A 222 38.18 10.91 -8.55
N ALA A 223 37.79 10.25 -9.65
CA ALA A 223 38.34 10.53 -10.98
C ALA A 223 37.74 11.79 -11.61
N THR A 224 36.48 12.13 -11.31
CA THR A 224 35.77 13.26 -11.95
C THR A 224 35.47 14.41 -11.00
N GLY A 225 35.56 14.19 -9.69
CA GLY A 225 35.14 15.14 -8.65
C GLY A 225 33.62 15.38 -8.59
N GLN A 226 32.84 14.69 -9.40
CA GLN A 226 31.39 14.86 -9.50
C GLN A 226 30.65 14.04 -8.42
N PRO A 227 29.51 14.52 -7.91
CA PRO A 227 28.61 13.73 -7.07
C PRO A 227 28.23 12.41 -7.73
N ILE A 228 28.17 11.35 -6.94
CA ILE A 228 27.66 10.05 -7.40
C ILE A 228 26.14 10.07 -7.33
N THR A 229 25.50 9.90 -8.49
CA THR A 229 24.04 9.80 -8.61
C THR A 229 23.70 8.64 -9.54
N ILE A 230 22.78 7.78 -9.12
CA ILE A 230 22.22 6.71 -9.95
C ILE A 230 20.73 6.97 -10.14
N ARG A 231 20.30 6.98 -11.40
CA ARG A 231 18.88 7.07 -11.77
C ARG A 231 18.28 5.68 -11.86
N PHE A 232 17.04 5.52 -11.40
CA PHE A 232 16.27 4.30 -11.53
C PHE A 232 14.90 4.60 -12.13
N ASN A 233 14.41 3.67 -12.96
CA ASN A 233 12.99 3.57 -13.29
C ASN A 233 12.38 2.43 -12.48
N ILE A 234 11.28 2.71 -11.78
CA ILE A 234 10.58 1.76 -10.92
C ILE A 234 9.20 1.46 -11.53
N GLY A 235 8.96 0.21 -11.90
CA GLY A 235 7.68 -0.24 -12.44
C GLY A 235 6.91 -1.08 -11.42
N ALA A 236 5.65 -0.77 -11.16
CA ALA A 236 4.78 -1.62 -10.36
C ALA A 236 3.33 -1.49 -10.84
N ASN A 237 2.61 -2.60 -10.87
CA ASN A 237 1.17 -2.63 -11.12
C ASN A 237 0.49 -3.54 -10.09
N PRO A 238 -0.29 -2.98 -9.14
CA PRO A 238 -0.69 -1.58 -9.00
C PRO A 238 0.50 -0.64 -8.64
N PRO A 239 0.33 0.70 -8.69
CA PRO A 239 1.42 1.65 -8.50
C PRO A 239 1.81 1.82 -7.01
N ILE A 240 2.27 0.72 -6.40
CA ILE A 240 2.50 0.59 -4.95
C ILE A 240 3.47 1.62 -4.36
N PHE A 241 4.38 2.15 -5.16
CA PHE A 241 5.37 3.13 -4.70
C PHE A 241 4.84 4.57 -4.69
N THR A 242 3.61 4.81 -5.15
CA THR A 242 3.04 6.18 -5.13
C THR A 242 2.58 6.55 -3.72
N PRO A 243 2.78 7.82 -3.28
CA PRO A 243 2.44 8.23 -1.92
C PRO A 243 0.97 7.96 -1.54
N TRP A 244 0.07 8.04 -2.52
CA TRP A 244 -1.36 7.86 -2.29
C TRP A 244 -1.79 6.40 -2.18
N TYR A 245 -0.99 5.40 -2.61
CA TYR A 245 -1.43 4.01 -2.68
C TYR A 245 -1.81 3.45 -1.31
N PHE A 246 -0.96 3.67 -0.29
CA PHE A 246 -1.17 3.19 1.08
C PHE A 246 -2.01 4.14 1.96
N THR A 247 -2.49 5.27 1.46
CA THR A 247 -3.26 6.24 2.26
C THR A 247 -4.67 5.75 2.61
N PHE A 248 -4.81 4.95 3.67
CA PHE A 248 -6.11 4.48 4.15
C PHE A 248 -6.60 5.33 5.33
N THR A 249 -7.84 5.82 5.25
CA THR A 249 -8.57 6.40 6.38
C THR A 249 -9.83 5.57 6.60
N CYS A 250 -9.96 4.95 7.78
CA CYS A 250 -11.11 4.10 8.06
C CYS A 250 -12.41 4.92 8.06
N VAL A 251 -13.46 4.35 7.48
CA VAL A 251 -14.79 4.95 7.43
C VAL A 251 -15.72 4.16 8.35
N SER A 252 -16.10 4.76 9.48
CA SER A 252 -16.95 4.09 10.48
C SER A 252 -18.44 4.24 10.22
N GLU A 253 -18.84 5.27 9.48
CA GLU A 253 -20.24 5.53 9.12
C GLU A 253 -20.58 4.74 7.84
N VAL A 254 -21.21 3.58 8.03
CA VAL A 254 -21.46 2.58 6.99
C VAL A 254 -22.72 2.89 6.20
N ALA A 255 -23.78 3.31 6.90
CA ALA A 255 -25.10 3.51 6.32
C ALA A 255 -25.82 4.73 6.89
N ARG A 256 -26.92 5.10 6.23
CA ARG A 256 -27.89 6.12 6.64
C ARG A 256 -29.31 5.59 6.47
#